data_AF-A0A7W1CQJ4-F1
#
_entry.id   AF-A0A7W1CQJ4-F1
#
_cell.length_a   1.000
_cell.length_b   1.000
_cell.length_c   1.000
_cell.angle_alpha   90.00
_cell.angle_beta   90.00
_cell.angle_gamma   90.00
#
_symmetry.space_group_name_H-M   'P 1'
#
loop_
_entity.id
_entity.type
_entity.pdbx_description
1 polymer ?
#
loop_
_entity_poly.entity_id
_entity_poly.type
_entity_poly.pdbx_seq_one_letter_code
_entity_poly.pdbx_strand_id
1 'polypeptide(L)'
;QLFVGPGTEVFEGMIVGENARADDMDVNPTKEKKLTNVRSSTADSFEKLIPPRPMSLEQALEFIADDECVEVTPRSVRLRKAVLDQTERGRSAKRAKSGAPA
;
A
#
# COMPACT_ATOMS: atom_id res chain seq x y z
N GLN A 1 -9.10 -0.81 -2.85
CA GLN A 1 -9.38 0.54 -3.40
C GLN A 1 -8.13 1.41 -3.23
N LEU A 2 -7.84 2.37 -4.12
CA LEU A 2 -6.68 3.27 -3.97
C LEU A 2 -7.02 4.52 -3.17
N PHE A 3 -6.07 4.98 -2.35
CA PHE A 3 -6.17 6.23 -1.56
C PHE A 3 -5.36 7.36 -2.18
N VAL A 4 -4.34 7.02 -2.97
CA VAL A 4 -3.47 7.99 -3.65
C VAL A 4 -3.81 8.10 -5.12
N GLY A 5 -3.65 9.31 -5.66
CA GLY A 5 -3.88 9.61 -7.06
C GLY A 5 -2.61 9.52 -7.91
N PRO A 6 -2.74 9.67 -9.24
CA PRO A 6 -1.60 9.81 -10.13
C PRO A 6 -0.75 11.02 -9.75
N GLY A 7 0.57 10.85 -9.71
CA GLY A 7 1.51 11.94 -9.39
C GLY A 7 1.63 12.27 -7.90
N THR A 8 0.94 11.55 -7.01
CA THR A 8 1.16 11.67 -5.56
C THR A 8 2.56 11.18 -5.20
N GLU A 9 3.31 11.99 -4.46
CA GLU A 9 4.59 11.58 -3.89
C GLU A 9 4.38 10.49 -2.84
N VAL A 10 5.13 9.41 -2.96
CA VAL A 10 5.05 8.24 -2.09
C VAL A 10 6.44 7.90 -1.57
N PHE A 11 6.48 7.26 -0.41
CA PHE A 11 7.70 6.74 0.20
C PHE A 11 7.52 5.27 0.56
N GLU A 12 8.61 4.59 0.85
CA GLU A 12 8.58 3.19 1.28
C GLU A 12 7.69 3.02 2.51
N GLY A 13 6.94 1.92 2.61
CA GLY A 13 6.05 1.64 3.75
C GLY A 13 4.83 2.56 3.88
N MET A 14 4.62 3.49 2.95
CA MET A 14 3.37 4.24 2.82
C MET A 14 2.24 3.32 2.30
N ILE A 15 1.07 3.39 2.92
CA ILE A 15 -0.12 2.64 2.50
C ILE A 15 -0.81 3.43 1.40
N VAL A 16 -0.86 2.84 0.21
CA VAL A 16 -1.38 3.48 -1.01
C VAL A 16 -2.83 3.09 -1.32
N GLY A 17 -3.33 2.05 -0.67
CA GLY A 17 -4.67 1.53 -0.90
C GLY A 17 -4.99 0.31 -0.04
N GLU A 18 -6.24 -0.09 -0.10
CA GLU A 18 -6.78 -1.29 0.51
C GLU A 18 -6.73 -2.46 -0.48
N ASN A 19 -6.26 -3.61 0.01
CA ASN A 19 -6.32 -4.86 -0.72
C ASN A 19 -7.74 -5.46 -0.62
N ALA A 20 -8.23 -6.08 -1.69
CA ALA A 20 -9.52 -6.80 -1.66
C ALA A 20 -9.45 -8.11 -0.84
N ARG A 21 -8.24 -8.54 -0.50
CA ARG A 21 -7.96 -9.69 0.36
C ARG A 21 -7.47 -9.21 1.72
N ALA A 22 -7.57 -10.08 2.72
CA ALA A 22 -7.15 -9.79 4.09
C ALA A 22 -5.62 -9.77 4.28
N ASP A 23 -4.83 -10.13 3.27
CA ASP A 23 -3.38 -10.11 3.33
C ASP A 23 -2.79 -8.79 2.83
N ASP A 24 -1.75 -8.32 3.53
CA ASP A 24 -0.96 -7.19 3.08
C ASP A 24 -0.20 -7.52 1.79
N MET A 25 -0.19 -6.57 0.87
CA MET A 25 0.52 -6.71 -0.40
C MET A 25 1.45 -5.53 -0.63
N ASP A 26 2.74 -5.82 -0.74
CA ASP A 26 3.73 -4.81 -1.11
C ASP A 26 3.68 -4.56 -2.62
N VAL A 27 3.48 -3.30 -2.98
CA VAL A 27 3.35 -2.87 -4.37
C VAL A 27 4.31 -1.73 -4.67
N ASN A 28 4.72 -1.63 -5.93
CA ASN A 28 5.45 -0.46 -6.41
C ASN A 28 4.50 0.40 -7.27
N PRO A 29 4.03 1.55 -6.75
CA PRO A 29 3.13 2.45 -7.50
C PRO A 29 3.86 3.35 -8.51
N THR A 30 5.20 3.43 -8.46
CA THR A 30 6.00 4.35 -9.30
C THR A 30 6.45 3.72 -10.61
N LYS A 31 6.62 2.39 -10.63
CA LYS A 31 7.14 1.66 -11.78
C LYS A 31 6.04 0.85 -12.41
N GLU A 32 5.92 0.96 -13.72
CA GLU A 32 5.07 0.09 -14.50
C GLU A 32 5.59 -1.35 -14.39
N LYS A 33 4.73 -2.25 -13.91
CA LYS A 33 4.99 -3.68 -13.97
C LYS A 33 4.61 -4.14 -15.37
N LYS A 34 5.61 -4.44 -16.21
CA LYS A 34 5.35 -5.06 -17.52
C LYS A 34 4.58 -6.36 -17.32
N LEU A 35 3.35 -6.39 -17.81
CA LEU A 35 2.50 -7.57 -17.84
C LEU A 35 3.00 -8.51 -18.95
N THR A 36 3.98 -9.34 -18.64
CA THR A 36 4.51 -10.34 -19.60
C THR A 36 3.55 -11.51 -19.84
N ASN A 37 2.48 -11.65 -19.05
CA ASN A 37 1.51 -12.76 -19.14
C ASN A 37 0.27 -12.46 -20.00
N VAL A 38 0.29 -11.41 -20.83
CA VAL A 38 -0.82 -11.12 -21.76
C VAL A 38 -0.64 -11.93 -23.05
N ARG A 39 -1.45 -12.97 -23.22
CA ARG A 39 -1.56 -13.81 -24.45
C ARG A 39 -2.26 -13.08 -25.61
N SER A 40 -2.05 -11.77 -25.78
CA SER A 40 -2.79 -10.98 -26.77
C SER A 40 -1.96 -9.80 -27.25
N SER A 41 -1.47 -9.87 -28.49
CA SER A 41 -0.60 -8.89 -29.15
C SER A 41 -1.30 -7.57 -29.54
N THR A 42 -2.46 -7.25 -28.96
CA THR A 42 -3.30 -6.13 -29.38
C THR A 42 -4.15 -5.61 -28.22
N ALA A 43 -3.54 -4.95 -27.24
CA ALA A 43 -4.29 -4.29 -26.17
C ALA A 43 -3.48 -3.14 -25.56
N ASP A 44 -3.26 -2.08 -26.34
CA ASP A 44 -3.03 -0.76 -25.73
C ASP A 44 -4.36 -0.28 -25.16
N SER A 45 -4.74 -0.83 -24.00
CA SER A 45 -5.89 -0.36 -23.24
C SER A 45 -5.44 0.81 -22.38
N PHE A 46 -5.86 2.03 -22.73
CA PHE A 46 -5.83 3.17 -21.82
C PHE A 46 -6.79 2.85 -20.65
N GLU A 47 -6.25 2.26 -19.57
CA GLU A 47 -7.03 1.95 -18.37
C GLU A 47 -7.46 3.25 -17.70
N LYS A 48 -8.77 3.43 -17.55
CA LYS A 48 -9.33 4.52 -16.75
C LYS A 48 -9.07 4.21 -15.28
N LEU A 49 -8.22 5.00 -14.66
CA LEU A 49 -7.97 4.91 -13.22
C LEU A 49 -9.23 5.31 -12.46
N ILE A 50 -9.65 4.45 -11.53
CA ILE A 50 -10.74 4.75 -10.60
C ILE A 50 -10.26 5.90 -9.70
N PRO A 51 -11.07 6.96 -9.49
CA PRO A 51 -10.70 8.05 -8.60
C PRO A 51 -10.30 7.53 -7.22
N PRO A 52 -9.20 8.04 -6.63
CA PRO A 52 -8.80 7.64 -5.30
C PRO A 52 -9.85 8.10 -4.27
N ARG A 53 -9.97 7.34 -3.20
CA ARG A 53 -10.78 7.74 -2.03
C ARG A 53 -9.86 8.40 -1.01
N PRO A 54 -9.81 9.74 -0.91
CA PRO A 54 -9.05 10.38 0.16
C PRO A 54 -9.69 10.03 1.50
N MET A 55 -8.85 9.75 2.50
CA MET A 55 -9.31 9.54 3.87
C MET A 55 -9.23 10.83 4.68
N SER A 56 -10.26 11.07 5.50
CA SER A 56 -10.16 12.06 6.58
C SER A 56 -9.29 11.53 7.72
N LEU A 57 -8.95 12.39 8.68
CA LEU A 57 -8.18 11.97 9.86
C LEU A 57 -8.93 10.92 10.69
N GLU A 58 -10.23 11.12 10.87
CA GLU A 58 -11.10 10.23 11.63
C GLU A 58 -11.18 8.86 10.96
N GLN A 59 -11.37 8.84 9.63
CA GLN A 59 -11.38 7.60 8.84
C GLN A 59 -10.03 6.89 8.89
N ALA A 60 -8.92 7.63 8.82
CA ALA A 60 -7.58 7.06 8.91
C ALA A 60 -7.33 6.43 10.29
N LEU A 61 -7.79 7.07 11.37
CA LEU A 61 -7.66 6.53 12.74
C LEU A 61 -8.52 5.28 12.97
N GLU A 62 -9.68 5.18 12.34
CA GLU A 62 -10.52 3.98 12.39
C GLU A 62 -9.95 2.84 11.53
N PHE A 63 -9.20 3.18 10.48
CA PHE A 63 -8.68 2.20 9.52
C PHE A 63 -7.40 1.49 9.98
N ILE A 64 -6.51 2.17 10.70
CA ILE A 64 -5.18 1.63 11.01
C ILE A 64 -5.22 0.39 11.93
N ALA A 65 -4.31 -0.54 11.67
CA ALA A 65 -4.00 -1.66 12.56
C ALA A 65 -2.89 -1.34 13.60
N ASP A 66 -2.62 -2.27 14.52
CA ASP A 66 -1.60 -2.11 15.57
C ASP A 66 -0.16 -1.94 15.03
N ASP A 67 0.13 -2.46 13.83
CA ASP A 67 1.43 -2.32 13.17
C ASP A 67 1.48 -1.12 12.19
N GLU A 68 0.50 -0.23 12.27
CA GLU A 68 0.31 0.91 11.39
C GLU A 68 0.24 2.23 12.15
N CYS A 69 0.50 3.33 11.43
CA CYS A 69 0.51 4.67 11.99
C CYS A 69 -0.11 5.65 10.99
N VAL A 70 -0.82 6.64 11.54
CA VAL A 70 -1.25 7.82 10.80
C VAL A 70 -0.18 8.91 10.92
N GLU A 71 0.41 9.30 9.81
CA GLU A 71 1.30 10.44 9.72
C GLU A 71 0.47 11.70 9.47
N VAL A 72 0.49 12.63 10.42
CA VAL A 72 -0.26 13.88 10.33
C VAL A 72 0.70 15.04 10.14
N THR A 73 0.48 15.80 9.08
CA THR A 73 1.13 17.09 8.83
C THR A 73 0.05 18.15 8.63
N PRO A 74 0.38 19.45 8.75
CA PRO A 74 -0.62 20.50 8.56
C PRO A 74 -1.30 20.50 7.18
N ARG A 75 -0.70 19.85 6.18
CA ARG A 75 -1.19 19.83 4.79
C ARG A 75 -1.72 18.47 4.33
N SER A 76 -1.42 17.40 5.06
CA SER A 76 -1.79 16.05 4.63
C SER A 76 -1.82 15.06 5.78
N VAL A 77 -2.75 14.12 5.68
CA VAL A 77 -2.85 12.91 6.51
C VAL A 77 -2.47 11.72 5.63
N ARG A 78 -1.53 10.89 6.08
CA ARG A 78 -1.05 9.71 5.35
C ARG A 78 -1.09 8.48 6.25
N LEU A 79 -1.29 7.34 5.62
CA LEU A 79 -1.23 6.02 6.27
C LEU A 79 0.13 5.39 5.98
N ARG A 80 0.78 4.82 6.99
CA ARG A 80 2.07 4.12 6.86
C ARG A 80 2.17 2.93 7.81
N LYS A 81 2.98 1.93 7.45
CA LYS A 81 3.38 0.86 8.39
C LYS A 81 4.36 1.40 9.43
N ALA A 82 4.29 0.92 10.67
CA ALA A 82 5.23 1.29 11.73
C ALA A 82 6.68 1.00 11.30
N VAL A 83 6.92 -0.22 10.82
CA VAL A 83 8.18 -0.63 10.18
C VAL A 83 8.11 -0.34 8.69
N LEU A 84 8.99 0.54 8.22
CA LEU A 84 9.02 0.98 6.83
C LEU A 84 9.60 -0.07 5.90
N ASP A 85 10.75 -0.64 6.27
CA ASP A 85 11.47 -1.60 5.45
C ASP A 85 10.64 -2.86 5.22
N GLN A 86 10.39 -3.14 3.94
CA GLN A 86 9.70 -4.35 3.52
C GLN A 86 10.41 -5.63 4.00
N THR A 87 11.73 -5.64 4.01
CA THR A 87 12.55 -6.80 4.38
C THR A 87 12.37 -7.13 5.86
N GLU A 88 12.38 -6.10 6.71
CA GLU A 88 12.15 -6.26 8.14
C GLU A 88 10.73 -6.73 8.43
N ARG A 89 9.72 -6.15 7.79
CA ARG A 89 8.32 -6.64 7.91
C ARG A 89 8.19 -8.10 7.50
N GLY A 90 8.80 -8.48 6.39
CA GLY A 90 8.80 -9.87 5.91
C GLY A 90 9.48 -10.83 6.89
N ARG A 91 10.55 -10.40 7.57
CA ARG A 91 11.21 -11.19 8.62
C ARG A 91 10.33 -11.32 9.87
N SER A 92 9.73 -10.23 10.33
CA SER A 92 8.83 -10.22 11.49
C SER A 92 7.59 -11.08 11.26
N ALA A 93 6.96 -10.98 10.09
CA ALA A 93 5.81 -11.81 9.71
C ALA A 93 6.17 -13.30 9.65
N LYS A 94 7.34 -13.65 9.10
CA LYS A 94 7.83 -15.04 9.10
C LYS A 94 8.10 -15.55 10.51
N ARG A 95 8.75 -14.75 11.36
CA ARG A 95 9.00 -15.11 12.77
C ARG A 95 7.69 -15.38 13.52
N ALA A 96 6.73 -14.47 13.42
CA ALA A 96 5.41 -14.61 14.04
C ALA A 96 4.69 -15.89 13.60
N LYS A 97 4.81 -16.26 12.31
CA LYS A 97 4.21 -17.50 11.76
C LYS A 97 4.95 -18.76 12.20
N SER A 98 6.25 -18.67 12.51
CA SER A 98 7.11 -19.79 12.89
C SER A 98 7.17 -20.06 14.41
N GLY A 99 6.60 -19.18 15.25
CA GLY A 99 6.56 -19.35 16.71
C GLY A 99 7.91 -19.30 17.42
N ALA A 100 9.00 -18.91 16.74
CA ALA A 100 10.34 -18.84 17.32
C ALA A 100 10.48 -17.59 18.22
N PRO A 101 11.00 -17.72 19.46
CA PRO A 101 11.21 -16.59 20.35
C PRO A 101 12.32 -15.66 19.82
N ALA A 102 12.28 -14.40 20.28
CA ALA A 102 13.12 -13.28 19.86
C ALA A 102 14.63 -13.61 19.89
#